data_AF-R6LZG1-F1
#
_entry.id   AF-R6LZG1-F1
#
_cell.length_a   1.000
_cell.length_b   1.000
_cell.length_c   1.000
_cell.angle_alpha   90.00
_cell.angle_beta   90.00
_cell.angle_gamma   90.00
#
_symmetry.space_group_name_H-M   'P 1'
#
loop_
_entity.id
_entity.type
_entity.pdbx_description
1 polymer ?
#
loop_
_entity_poly.entity_id
_entity_poly.type
_entity_poly.pdbx_seq_one_letter_code
_entity_poly.pdbx_strand_id
1 'polypeptide(L)'
;MKDVYKDYCREVFDIETKRENISNASLNVVYNPMLKASGSLTPNVSEGKYKITINLFRFKDMSHEDKLFYIYNTICHEIEHIKPFESTKKQEFYNYNHIMTMMEYITYLSYLKLPPDKINLGIKAKLIIGKKLNSNYKVSLNEINSLLVGYKKAINVDAFKNKKETVEKIINALELLNETLEINYGKQQIALDNFGTYYIGTANYVKKYPRILNEYKVLNNFFNSDGEPKDIYTLYKNRNNENHVLYDRFITNLLIAMTNNDVIVKIMECDQQFREYIEGLIYKYIEKAIKFIKNKDNCKIIISEEEILNDNLRMIMKSIVKINKLTNESKTKIKTPMVF
;
A
#
# COMPACT_ATOMS: atom_id res chain seq x y z
N MET A 1 22.07 17.59 31.22
CA MET A 1 21.19 18.10 30.14
C MET A 1 20.25 16.97 29.77
N LYS A 2 18.93 17.11 29.97
CA LYS A 2 17.95 16.18 29.39
C LYS A 2 18.17 16.18 27.87
N ASP A 3 18.19 15.01 27.26
CA ASP A 3 18.40 14.84 25.83
C ASP A 3 17.14 15.32 25.11
N VAL A 4 17.11 16.60 24.73
CA VAL A 4 15.95 17.32 24.15
C VAL A 4 15.31 16.51 23.02
N TYR A 5 16.10 15.79 22.23
CA TYR A 5 15.60 14.98 21.12
C TYR A 5 14.92 13.69 21.58
N LYS A 6 15.34 13.08 22.70
CA LYS A 6 14.63 11.94 23.29
C LYS A 6 13.27 12.36 23.86
N ASP A 7 13.23 13.51 24.52
CA ASP A 7 11.98 14.05 25.06
C ASP A 7 11.02 14.42 23.92
N TYR A 8 11.52 15.05 22.86
CA TYR A 8 10.76 15.33 21.64
C TYR A 8 10.23 14.05 20.97
N CYS A 9 11.04 12.98 20.87
CA CYS A 9 10.57 11.71 20.31
C CYS A 9 9.38 11.13 21.10
N ARG A 10 9.43 11.21 22.44
CA ARG A 10 8.36 10.71 23.31
C ARG A 10 7.09 11.53 23.13
N GLU A 11 7.21 12.86 23.13
CA GLU A 11 6.09 13.77 22.92
C GLU A 11 5.38 13.51 21.59
N VAL A 12 6.14 13.47 20.49
CA VAL A 12 5.56 13.21 19.15
C VAL A 12 4.92 11.83 19.10
N PHE A 13 5.57 10.80 19.65
CA PHE A 13 5.02 9.44 19.70
C PHE A 13 3.70 9.39 20.47
N ASP A 14 3.63 9.99 21.66
CA ASP A 14 2.42 9.98 22.49
C ASP A 14 1.27 10.74 21.81
N ILE A 15 1.55 11.88 21.18
CA ILE A 15 0.56 12.66 20.44
C ILE A 15 0.01 11.86 19.25
N GLU A 16 0.89 11.31 18.42
CA GLU A 16 0.51 10.66 17.17
C GLU A 16 -0.15 9.30 17.40
N THR A 17 0.33 8.50 18.36
CA THR A 17 -0.33 7.23 18.71
C THR A 17 -1.72 7.45 19.29
N LYS A 18 -1.92 8.48 20.12
CA LYS A 18 -3.25 8.88 20.62
C LYS A 18 -4.16 9.34 19.48
N ARG A 19 -3.65 10.19 18.58
CA ARG A 19 -4.40 10.70 17.41
C ARG A 19 -4.87 9.56 16.49
N GLU A 20 -4.03 8.54 16.33
CA GLU A 20 -4.30 7.39 15.46
C GLU A 20 -5.02 6.23 16.17
N ASN A 21 -5.38 6.38 17.45
CA ASN A 21 -5.98 5.33 18.28
C ASN A 21 -5.15 4.04 18.34
N ILE A 22 -3.81 4.15 18.43
CA ILE A 22 -2.89 3.03 18.57
C ILE A 22 -2.41 2.93 20.02
N SER A 23 -2.89 1.93 20.76
CA SER A 23 -2.58 1.75 22.19
C SER A 23 -1.55 0.64 22.47
N ASN A 24 -1.23 -0.18 21.48
CA ASN A 24 -0.36 -1.35 21.60
C ASN A 24 1.06 -1.12 21.04
N ALA A 25 1.47 0.15 20.89
CA ALA A 25 2.82 0.52 20.47
C ALA A 25 3.65 1.04 21.66
N SER A 26 4.97 0.83 21.58
CA SER A 26 5.95 1.36 22.53
C SER A 26 7.12 2.00 21.79
N LEU A 27 7.71 3.03 22.38
CA LEU A 27 8.85 3.74 21.82
C LEU A 27 10.17 3.34 22.48
N ASN A 28 11.19 3.14 21.68
CA ASN A 28 12.57 2.95 22.09
C ASN A 28 13.49 3.93 21.35
N VAL A 29 14.13 4.86 22.06
CA VAL A 29 15.01 5.85 21.44
C VAL A 29 16.46 5.47 21.70
N VAL A 30 17.24 5.31 20.64
CA VAL A 30 18.63 4.86 20.69
C VAL A 30 19.54 5.86 19.97
N TYR A 31 20.83 5.77 20.26
CA TYR A 31 21.88 6.46 19.53
C TYR A 31 22.92 5.41 19.14
N ASN A 32 22.78 4.81 17.95
CA ASN A 32 23.62 3.68 17.54
C ASN A 32 24.17 3.88 16.11
N PRO A 33 25.48 4.07 15.94
CA PRO A 33 26.10 4.23 14.62
C PRO A 33 25.99 3.00 13.71
N MET A 34 25.83 1.80 14.29
CA MET A 34 25.76 0.55 13.54
C MET A 34 24.37 0.31 12.92
N LEU A 35 23.33 0.97 13.42
CA LEU A 35 21.98 0.86 12.86
C LEU A 35 21.85 1.78 11.63
N LYS A 36 21.61 1.18 10.46
CA LYS A 36 21.50 1.91 9.19
C LYS A 36 20.19 2.69 9.04
N ALA A 37 19.11 2.22 9.64
CA ALA A 37 17.78 2.83 9.55
C ALA A 37 17.57 3.94 10.58
N SER A 38 16.76 4.94 10.23
CA SER A 38 16.36 6.05 11.10
C SER A 38 15.23 5.65 12.06
N GLY A 39 14.31 4.83 11.57
CA GLY A 39 13.24 4.19 12.31
C GLY A 39 13.23 2.68 12.04
N SER A 40 12.56 1.93 12.90
CA SER A 40 12.19 0.55 12.61
C SER A 40 11.04 0.09 13.50
N LEU A 41 10.17 -0.73 12.93
CA LEU A 41 9.08 -1.40 13.63
C LEU A 41 9.43 -2.87 13.90
N THR A 42 9.38 -3.27 15.16
CA THR A 42 9.49 -4.69 15.55
C THR A 42 8.17 -5.15 16.17
N PRO A 43 7.44 -6.09 15.54
CA PRO A 43 6.26 -6.69 16.14
C PRO A 43 6.63 -7.74 17.19
N ASN A 44 6.11 -7.59 18.40
CA ASN A 44 5.99 -8.65 19.40
C ASN A 44 4.66 -9.37 19.18
N VAL A 45 4.69 -10.33 18.25
CA VAL A 45 3.52 -11.04 17.74
C VAL A 45 2.78 -11.81 18.84
N SER A 46 3.49 -12.38 19.83
CA SER A 46 2.87 -13.13 20.93
C SER A 46 2.02 -12.26 21.86
N GLU A 47 2.29 -10.96 21.92
CA GLU A 47 1.56 -10.02 22.78
C GLU A 47 0.68 -9.05 21.98
N GLY A 48 0.68 -9.13 20.64
CA GLY A 48 0.02 -8.14 19.79
C GLY A 48 0.53 -6.72 20.01
N LYS A 49 1.81 -6.57 20.39
CA LYS A 49 2.45 -5.30 20.70
C LYS A 49 3.50 -4.94 19.67
N TYR A 50 3.72 -3.64 19.49
CA TYR A 50 4.68 -3.09 18.54
C TYR A 50 5.75 -2.29 19.28
N LYS A 51 7.00 -2.43 18.85
CA LYS A 51 8.12 -1.62 19.33
C LYS A 51 8.68 -0.79 18.19
N ILE A 52 8.49 0.52 18.25
CA ILE A 52 9.10 1.47 17.35
C ILE A 52 10.46 1.87 17.93
N THR A 53 11.53 1.73 17.14
CA THR A 53 12.86 2.20 17.52
C THR A 53 13.29 3.37 16.65
N ILE A 54 13.63 4.50 17.27
CA ILE A 54 14.15 5.69 16.59
C ILE A 54 15.65 5.82 16.88
N ASN A 55 16.47 5.90 15.83
CA ASN A 55 17.92 6.04 15.94
C ASN A 55 18.36 7.49 15.73
N LEU A 56 18.61 8.19 16.83
CA LEU A 56 19.04 9.60 16.83
C LEU A 56 20.38 9.84 16.14
N PHE A 57 21.23 8.82 16.01
CA PHE A 57 22.50 8.93 15.29
C PHE A 57 22.30 9.30 13.81
N ARG A 58 21.19 8.88 13.19
CA ARG A 58 20.90 9.14 11.78
C ARG A 58 20.65 10.61 11.45
N PHE A 59 20.39 11.43 12.47
CA PHE A 59 20.13 12.86 12.31
C PHE A 59 21.28 13.72 12.84
N LYS A 60 22.38 13.12 13.34
CA LYS A 60 23.38 13.83 14.16
C LYS A 60 23.94 15.09 13.47
N ASP A 61 24.19 15.03 12.17
CA ASP A 61 24.83 16.09 11.37
C ASP A 61 23.83 17.10 10.77
N MET A 62 22.52 16.96 11.07
CA MET A 62 21.49 17.87 10.61
C MET A 62 21.37 19.12 11.48
N SER A 63 20.86 20.21 10.90
CA SER A 63 20.44 21.40 11.65
C SER A 63 19.40 21.02 12.72
N HIS A 64 19.26 21.86 13.76
CA HIS A 64 18.28 21.59 14.82
C HIS A 64 16.86 21.43 14.24
N GLU A 65 16.48 22.32 13.34
CA GLU A 65 15.16 22.32 12.71
C GLU A 65 14.93 21.10 11.81
N ASP A 66 15.91 20.74 10.97
CA ASP A 66 15.82 19.54 10.12
C ASP A 66 15.74 18.26 10.95
N LYS A 67 16.52 18.19 12.04
CA LYS A 67 16.50 17.06 12.95
C LYS A 67 15.11 16.86 13.56
N LEU A 68 14.45 17.94 14.03
CA LEU A 68 13.08 17.85 14.55
C LEU A 68 12.10 17.41 13.46
N PHE A 69 12.16 18.02 12.27
CA PHE A 69 11.30 17.66 11.14
C PHE A 69 11.40 16.17 10.76
N TYR A 70 12.63 15.68 10.57
CA TYR A 70 12.84 14.29 10.15
C TYR A 70 12.58 13.28 11.26
N ILE A 71 12.78 13.64 12.54
CA ILE A 71 12.33 12.81 13.67
C ILE A 71 10.80 12.67 13.65
N TYR A 72 10.07 13.79 13.49
CA TYR A 72 8.61 13.78 13.43
C TYR A 72 8.11 12.90 12.28
N ASN A 73 8.65 13.12 11.08
CA ASN A 73 8.35 12.35 9.89
C ASN A 73 8.59 10.85 10.12
N THR A 74 9.76 10.49 10.66
CA THR A 74 10.13 9.09 10.93
C THR A 74 9.17 8.43 11.92
N ILE A 75 8.80 9.10 13.01
CA ILE A 75 7.85 8.54 13.98
C ILE A 75 6.48 8.30 13.32
N CYS A 76 5.98 9.26 12.55
CA CYS A 76 4.72 9.11 11.83
C CYS A 76 4.76 7.96 10.81
N HIS A 77 5.87 7.81 10.09
CA HIS A 77 6.11 6.72 9.14
C HIS A 77 6.05 5.35 9.84
N GLU A 78 6.77 5.17 10.95
CA GLU A 78 6.78 3.89 11.67
C GLU A 78 5.42 3.56 12.32
N ILE A 79 4.66 4.58 12.73
CA ILE A 79 3.27 4.44 13.21
C ILE A 79 2.36 3.95 12.07
N GLU A 80 2.53 4.48 10.85
CA GLU A 80 1.72 4.08 9.70
C GLU A 80 1.87 2.58 9.36
N HIS A 81 3.08 2.03 9.53
CA HIS A 81 3.33 0.59 9.33
C HIS A 81 2.54 -0.35 10.25
N ILE A 82 1.97 0.14 11.36
CA ILE A 82 1.14 -0.65 12.26
C ILE A 82 -0.28 -0.83 11.69
N LYS A 83 -0.80 0.17 10.98
CA LYS A 83 -2.20 0.22 10.53
C LYS A 83 -2.63 -0.93 9.62
N PRO A 84 -1.79 -1.42 8.67
CA PRO A 84 -2.13 -2.62 7.89
C PRO A 84 -2.47 -3.86 8.72
N PHE A 85 -1.97 -3.97 9.95
CA PHE A 85 -2.16 -5.14 10.80
C PHE A 85 -3.20 -4.95 11.89
N GLU A 86 -3.43 -3.72 12.34
CA GLU A 86 -4.42 -3.43 13.38
C GLU A 86 -5.74 -2.91 12.82
N SER A 87 -5.72 -1.99 11.86
CA SER A 87 -6.93 -1.38 11.33
C SER A 87 -7.72 -2.35 10.43
N THR A 88 -7.04 -3.26 9.74
CA THR A 88 -7.65 -4.29 8.87
C THR A 88 -8.38 -5.40 9.63
N LYS A 89 -8.24 -5.45 10.97
CA LYS A 89 -9.07 -6.29 11.85
C LYS A 89 -10.52 -5.84 11.90
N LYS A 90 -10.81 -4.60 11.50
CA LYS A 90 -12.16 -4.06 11.34
C LYS A 90 -12.62 -4.22 9.89
N GLN A 91 -13.90 -4.57 9.69
CA GLN A 91 -14.46 -4.72 8.34
C GLN A 91 -14.63 -3.36 7.64
N GLU A 92 -14.99 -2.32 8.39
CA GLU A 92 -15.24 -0.95 7.94
C GLU A 92 -13.94 -0.13 7.83
N PHE A 93 -12.90 -0.73 7.25
CA PHE A 93 -11.62 -0.05 7.02
C PHE A 93 -11.33 0.06 5.53
N TYR A 94 -11.51 1.26 4.98
CA TYR A 94 -11.55 1.49 3.54
C TYR A 94 -10.27 2.12 2.96
N ASN A 95 -9.09 1.61 3.35
CA ASN A 95 -7.81 2.07 2.79
C ASN A 95 -7.18 1.00 1.88
N TYR A 96 -7.15 1.27 0.58
CA TYR A 96 -6.62 0.34 -0.43
C TYR A 96 -5.17 -0.08 -0.18
N ASN A 97 -4.28 0.86 0.12
CA ASN A 97 -2.86 0.56 0.25
C ASN A 97 -2.59 -0.37 1.44
N HIS A 98 -3.22 -0.09 2.59
CA HIS A 98 -3.11 -0.94 3.76
C HIS A 98 -3.69 -2.33 3.54
N ILE A 99 -4.79 -2.44 2.80
CA ILE A 99 -5.36 -3.73 2.40
C ILE A 99 -4.38 -4.48 1.49
N MET A 100 -3.77 -3.81 0.51
CA MET A 100 -2.76 -4.43 -0.37
C MET A 100 -1.53 -4.90 0.41
N THR A 101 -1.05 -4.12 1.40
CA THR A 101 0.04 -4.53 2.29
C THR A 101 -0.32 -5.76 3.12
N MET A 102 -1.55 -5.82 3.63
CA MET A 102 -2.03 -7.00 4.35
C MET A 102 -2.16 -8.22 3.41
N MET A 103 -2.64 -8.05 2.18
CA MET A 103 -2.69 -9.11 1.16
C MET A 103 -1.30 -9.59 0.74
N GLU A 104 -0.30 -8.70 0.67
CA GLU A 104 1.10 -9.05 0.46
C GLU A 104 1.59 -9.97 1.59
N TYR A 105 1.34 -9.57 2.85
CA TYR A 105 1.71 -10.38 4.01
C TYR A 105 1.07 -11.78 3.97
N ILE A 106 -0.24 -11.86 3.69
CA ILE A 106 -0.95 -13.15 3.58
C ILE A 106 -0.40 -13.99 2.42
N THR A 107 -0.06 -13.35 1.30
CA THR A 107 0.57 -14.02 0.16
C THR A 107 1.90 -14.65 0.55
N TYR A 108 2.69 -13.99 1.41
CA TYR A 108 3.91 -14.56 1.94
C TYR A 108 3.66 -15.73 2.90
N LEU A 109 2.62 -15.68 3.73
CA LEU A 109 2.19 -16.83 4.53
C LEU A 109 1.81 -18.02 3.63
N SER A 110 1.11 -17.75 2.53
CA SER A 110 0.73 -18.75 1.50
C SER A 110 1.96 -19.42 0.89
N TYR A 111 2.94 -18.64 0.46
CA TYR A 111 4.20 -19.17 -0.09
C TYR A 111 4.99 -20.01 0.91
N LEU A 112 4.90 -19.69 2.21
CA LEU A 112 5.54 -20.44 3.28
C LEU A 112 4.68 -21.60 3.81
N LYS A 113 3.46 -21.75 3.30
CA LYS A 113 2.46 -22.74 3.75
C LYS A 113 2.17 -22.68 5.26
N LEU A 114 2.27 -21.49 5.85
CA LEU A 114 2.10 -21.29 7.29
C LEU A 114 0.62 -21.11 7.65
N PRO A 115 0.07 -21.88 8.60
CA PRO A 115 -1.31 -21.67 9.03
C PRO A 115 -1.44 -20.45 9.97
N PRO A 116 -2.63 -19.85 10.11
CA PRO A 116 -2.82 -18.61 10.88
C PRO A 116 -2.49 -18.73 12.37
N ASP A 117 -2.67 -19.91 12.96
CA ASP A 117 -2.40 -20.21 14.37
C ASP A 117 -0.89 -20.32 14.69
N LYS A 118 -0.04 -20.45 13.66
CA LYS A 118 1.43 -20.49 13.80
C LYS A 118 2.10 -19.18 13.41
N ILE A 119 1.38 -18.06 13.47
CA ILE A 119 1.89 -16.70 13.19
C ILE A 119 2.99 -16.25 14.19
N ASN A 120 3.31 -17.03 15.23
CA ASN A 120 4.61 -16.95 15.90
C ASN A 120 5.74 -17.40 14.94
N LEU A 121 6.04 -16.54 13.97
CA LEU A 121 6.99 -16.75 12.90
C LEU A 121 8.36 -17.13 13.50
N GLY A 122 8.74 -18.39 13.39
CA GLY A 122 10.10 -18.81 13.69
C GLY A 122 11.12 -18.01 12.86
N ILE A 123 12.36 -17.94 13.35
CA ILE A 123 13.44 -17.10 12.79
C ILE A 123 13.58 -17.29 11.26
N LYS A 124 13.45 -18.52 10.75
CA LYS A 124 13.56 -18.84 9.32
C LYS A 124 12.44 -18.23 8.45
N ALA A 125 11.20 -18.20 8.95
CA ALA A 125 10.07 -17.59 8.26
C ALA A 125 10.22 -16.06 8.21
N LYS A 126 10.59 -15.44 9.35
CA LYS A 126 10.91 -14.01 9.41
C LYS A 126 12.03 -13.61 8.46
N LEU A 127 13.07 -14.44 8.34
CA LEU A 127 14.18 -14.21 7.40
C LEU A 127 13.74 -14.32 5.93
N ILE A 128 12.87 -15.26 5.58
CA ILE A 128 12.41 -15.41 4.18
C ILE A 128 11.42 -14.29 3.80
N ILE A 129 10.48 -13.97 4.68
CA ILE A 129 9.57 -12.83 4.51
C ILE A 129 10.39 -11.54 4.42
N GLY A 130 11.33 -11.34 5.35
CA GLY A 130 12.22 -10.18 5.37
C GLY A 130 13.08 -10.04 4.11
N LYS A 131 13.60 -11.15 3.55
CA LYS A 131 14.33 -11.10 2.27
C LYS A 131 13.44 -10.64 1.11
N LYS A 132 12.18 -11.08 1.05
CA LYS A 132 11.22 -10.66 0.01
C LYS A 132 10.78 -9.21 0.17
N LEU A 133 10.49 -8.80 1.41
CA LEU A 133 10.19 -7.41 1.74
C LEU A 133 11.37 -6.50 1.36
N ASN A 134 12.60 -6.92 1.63
CA ASN A 134 13.79 -6.16 1.28
C ASN A 134 14.01 -6.05 -0.24
N SER A 135 13.76 -7.11 -1.02
CA SER A 135 13.88 -7.03 -2.49
C SER A 135 12.82 -6.11 -3.11
N ASN A 136 11.65 -6.00 -2.48
CA ASN A 136 10.55 -5.15 -2.93
C ASN A 136 10.48 -3.81 -2.22
N TYR A 137 11.43 -3.48 -1.34
CA TYR A 137 11.35 -2.31 -0.47
C TYR A 137 11.10 -1.01 -1.26
N LYS A 138 11.81 -0.83 -2.39
CA LYS A 138 11.69 0.35 -3.25
C LYS A 138 10.37 0.46 -4.01
N VAL A 139 9.66 -0.65 -4.17
CA VAL A 139 8.34 -0.74 -4.83
C VAL A 139 7.24 -1.13 -3.85
N SER A 140 7.50 -1.01 -2.55
CA SER A 140 6.53 -1.36 -1.53
C SER A 140 5.50 -0.25 -1.41
N LEU A 141 4.23 -0.58 -1.69
CA LEU A 141 3.11 0.34 -1.47
C LEU A 141 3.03 0.77 0.00
N ASN A 142 3.41 -0.10 0.94
CA ASN A 142 3.44 0.23 2.36
C ASN A 142 4.46 1.33 2.65
N GLU A 143 5.68 1.21 2.10
CA GLU A 143 6.75 2.18 2.30
C GLU A 143 6.40 3.53 1.68
N ILE A 144 5.91 3.52 0.44
CA ILE A 144 5.49 4.74 -0.27
C ILE A 144 4.36 5.44 0.48
N ASN A 145 3.35 4.69 0.95
CA ASN A 145 2.25 5.25 1.73
C ASN A 145 2.74 5.79 3.08
N SER A 146 3.63 5.07 3.77
CA SER A 146 4.15 5.47 5.08
C SER A 146 5.03 6.71 4.98
N LEU A 147 5.87 6.81 3.93
CA LEU A 147 6.59 8.04 3.60
C LEU A 147 5.62 9.19 3.32
N LEU A 148 4.60 8.97 2.50
CA LEU A 148 3.61 9.99 2.15
C LEU A 148 2.92 10.56 3.39
N VAL A 149 2.43 9.68 4.28
CA VAL A 149 1.77 10.07 5.52
C VAL A 149 2.74 10.81 6.44
N GLY A 150 3.97 10.30 6.59
CA GLY A 150 5.00 10.94 7.40
C GLY A 150 5.30 12.37 6.96
N TYR A 151 5.54 12.59 5.66
CA TYR A 151 5.79 13.92 5.11
C TYR A 151 4.57 14.85 5.23
N LYS A 152 3.37 14.36 4.90
CA LYS A 152 2.13 15.15 5.04
C LYS A 152 1.88 15.59 6.47
N LYS A 153 2.10 14.71 7.45
CA LYS A 153 1.93 15.06 8.86
C LYS A 153 2.98 16.04 9.34
N ALA A 154 4.25 15.79 9.02
CA ALA A 154 5.34 16.66 9.43
C ALA A 154 5.16 18.08 8.88
N ILE A 155 4.81 18.25 7.59
CA ILE A 155 4.68 19.60 7.01
C ILE A 155 3.47 20.38 7.52
N ASN A 156 2.48 19.70 8.08
CA ASN A 156 1.31 20.35 8.70
C ASN A 156 1.60 20.89 10.11
N VAL A 157 2.76 20.60 10.70
CA VAL A 157 3.20 21.21 11.95
C VAL A 157 3.65 22.65 11.66
N ASP A 158 3.10 23.62 12.41
CA ASP A 158 3.36 25.05 12.18
C ASP A 158 4.86 25.41 12.14
N ALA A 159 5.65 24.76 13.00
CA ALA A 159 7.10 24.96 13.08
C ALA A 159 7.87 24.57 11.82
N PHE A 160 7.28 23.81 10.89
CA PHE A 160 7.95 23.29 9.70
C PHE A 160 7.39 23.84 8.38
N LYS A 161 6.46 24.80 8.44
CA LYS A 161 5.82 25.39 7.24
C LYS A 161 6.81 26.06 6.27
N ASN A 162 7.96 26.52 6.77
CA ASN A 162 9.05 27.05 5.95
C ASN A 162 9.67 26.00 4.99
N LYS A 163 9.47 24.69 5.23
CA LYS A 163 9.95 23.62 4.35
C LYS A 163 8.99 23.24 3.22
N LYS A 164 7.83 23.90 3.14
CA LYS A 164 6.69 23.49 2.31
C LYS A 164 7.04 23.29 0.84
N GLU A 165 7.71 24.26 0.22
CA GLU A 165 8.04 24.21 -1.21
C GLU A 165 8.88 22.97 -1.58
N THR A 166 9.87 22.63 -0.76
CA THR A 166 10.74 21.47 -1.01
C THR A 166 10.01 20.16 -0.75
N VAL A 167 9.23 20.10 0.33
CA VAL A 167 8.49 18.90 0.74
C VAL A 167 7.31 18.61 -0.19
N GLU A 168 6.69 19.62 -0.78
CA GLU A 168 5.59 19.45 -1.75
C GLU A 168 6.02 18.64 -2.97
N LYS A 169 7.25 18.81 -3.47
CA LYS A 169 7.76 18.00 -4.59
C LYS A 169 7.84 16.51 -4.21
N ILE A 170 8.29 16.23 -2.99
CA ILE A 170 8.36 14.86 -2.43
C ILE A 170 6.95 14.28 -2.28
N ILE A 171 6.02 15.05 -1.69
CA ILE A 171 4.64 14.63 -1.50
C ILE A 171 3.97 14.34 -2.84
N ASN A 172 4.10 15.21 -3.84
CA ASN A 172 3.51 15.02 -5.17
C ASN A 172 4.06 13.77 -5.87
N ALA A 173 5.36 13.50 -5.75
CA ALA A 173 5.98 12.30 -6.29
C ALA A 173 5.48 11.03 -5.59
N LEU A 174 5.36 11.06 -4.26
CA LEU A 174 4.81 9.97 -3.46
C LEU A 174 3.34 9.73 -3.77
N GLU A 175 2.51 10.76 -3.89
CA GLU A 175 1.10 10.65 -4.29
C GLU A 175 0.96 9.98 -5.65
N LEU A 176 1.77 10.41 -6.63
CA LEU A 176 1.75 9.83 -7.96
C LEU A 176 2.11 8.34 -7.91
N LEU A 177 3.20 7.97 -7.23
CA LEU A 177 3.59 6.57 -7.06
C LEU A 177 2.53 5.77 -6.29
N ASN A 178 1.96 6.34 -5.25
CA ASN A 178 0.94 5.71 -4.42
C ASN A 178 -0.33 5.37 -5.20
N GLU A 179 -0.64 6.16 -6.23
CA GLU A 179 -1.70 5.86 -7.18
C GLU A 179 -1.21 4.82 -8.19
N THR A 180 -0.06 5.02 -8.84
CA THR A 180 0.35 4.42 -10.13
C THR A 180 1.31 3.25 -10.08
N LEU A 181 1.85 2.92 -8.91
CA LEU A 181 2.77 1.80 -8.79
C LEU A 181 2.02 0.46 -8.84
N GLU A 182 2.33 -0.34 -9.85
CA GLU A 182 1.62 -1.58 -10.23
C GLU A 182 2.55 -2.80 -10.28
N ILE A 183 3.81 -2.66 -9.86
CA ILE A 183 4.82 -3.73 -9.92
C ILE A 183 5.26 -4.23 -8.55
N ASN A 184 5.64 -5.50 -8.52
CA ASN A 184 6.58 -6.07 -7.55
C ASN A 184 7.62 -6.94 -8.27
N TYR A 185 8.67 -7.34 -7.57
CA TYR A 185 9.71 -8.22 -8.08
C TYR A 185 9.62 -9.61 -7.45
N GLY A 186 9.58 -10.62 -8.34
CA GLY A 186 9.67 -12.03 -7.97
C GLY A 186 11.11 -12.49 -7.70
N LYS A 187 11.30 -13.80 -7.51
CA LYS A 187 12.63 -14.40 -7.24
C LYS A 187 13.66 -14.14 -8.35
N GLN A 188 13.21 -14.01 -9.60
CA GLN A 188 14.05 -13.80 -10.77
C GLN A 188 14.30 -12.32 -11.09
N GLN A 189 13.92 -11.39 -10.19
CA GLN A 189 13.97 -9.93 -10.44
C GLN A 189 13.20 -9.50 -11.70
N ILE A 190 12.20 -10.28 -12.10
CA ILE A 190 11.25 -9.92 -13.16
C ILE A 190 10.10 -9.17 -12.50
N ALA A 191 9.71 -8.04 -13.08
CA ALA A 191 8.55 -7.27 -12.67
C ALA A 191 7.25 -8.06 -12.91
N LEU A 192 6.45 -8.19 -11.86
CA LEU A 192 5.16 -8.88 -11.82
C LEU A 192 4.05 -7.89 -11.49
N ASP A 193 2.83 -8.19 -11.91
CA ASP A 193 1.64 -7.41 -11.54
C ASP A 193 1.43 -7.51 -10.02
N ASN A 194 1.47 -6.36 -9.38
CA ASN A 194 1.39 -6.24 -7.93
C ASN A 194 0.06 -6.75 -7.40
N PHE A 195 -1.04 -6.32 -8.03
CA PHE A 195 -2.37 -6.70 -7.59
C PHE A 195 -2.63 -8.18 -7.84
N GLY A 196 -2.43 -8.67 -9.07
CA GLY A 196 -2.67 -10.07 -9.41
C GLY A 196 -1.86 -11.03 -8.55
N THR A 197 -0.59 -10.71 -8.26
CA THR A 197 0.26 -11.54 -7.39
C THR A 197 -0.32 -11.67 -5.98
N TYR A 198 -0.67 -10.55 -5.36
CA TYR A 198 -1.13 -10.56 -3.96
C TYR A 198 -2.57 -11.01 -3.82
N TYR A 199 -3.42 -10.71 -4.79
CA TYR A 199 -4.80 -11.18 -4.81
C TYR A 199 -4.87 -12.71 -4.93
N ILE A 200 -4.15 -13.30 -5.90
CA ILE A 200 -4.11 -14.77 -6.08
C ILE A 200 -3.50 -15.45 -4.85
N GLY A 201 -2.41 -14.91 -4.32
CA GLY A 201 -1.76 -15.43 -3.12
C GLY A 201 -2.69 -15.44 -1.91
N THR A 202 -3.45 -14.36 -1.73
CA THR A 202 -4.46 -14.22 -0.68
C THR A 202 -5.64 -15.15 -0.89
N ALA A 203 -6.22 -15.19 -2.10
CA ALA A 203 -7.36 -16.06 -2.41
C ALA A 203 -7.04 -17.54 -2.11
N ASN A 204 -5.86 -18.01 -2.55
CA ASN A 204 -5.38 -19.36 -2.26
C ASN A 204 -5.22 -19.62 -0.75
N TYR A 205 -4.78 -18.61 0.01
CA TYR A 205 -4.62 -18.72 1.45
C TYR A 205 -5.96 -18.77 2.17
N VAL A 206 -6.87 -17.86 1.85
CA VAL A 206 -8.21 -17.76 2.44
C VAL A 206 -8.99 -19.05 2.21
N LYS A 207 -8.99 -19.57 0.97
CA LYS A 207 -9.63 -20.85 0.64
C LYS A 207 -9.10 -22.01 1.47
N LYS A 208 -7.79 -22.03 1.77
CA LYS A 208 -7.17 -23.07 2.59
C LYS A 208 -7.39 -22.85 4.09
N TYR A 209 -7.43 -21.60 4.54
CA TYR A 209 -7.50 -21.21 5.94
C TYR A 209 -8.53 -20.08 6.16
N PRO A 210 -9.84 -20.36 6.01
CA PRO A 210 -10.87 -19.32 6.04
C PRO A 210 -10.96 -18.59 7.37
N ARG A 211 -10.43 -19.17 8.46
CA ARG A 211 -10.30 -18.52 9.78
C ARG A 211 -9.56 -17.18 9.73
N ILE A 212 -8.71 -16.94 8.73
CA ILE A 212 -8.03 -15.65 8.54
C ILE A 212 -9.03 -14.49 8.34
N LEU A 213 -10.24 -14.76 7.84
CA LEU A 213 -11.32 -13.78 7.68
C LEU A 213 -11.88 -13.28 9.02
N ASN A 214 -11.70 -14.05 10.10
CA ASN A 214 -12.11 -13.63 11.45
C ASN A 214 -11.08 -12.68 12.08
N GLU A 215 -9.80 -12.87 11.75
CA GLU A 215 -8.70 -12.00 12.18
C GLU A 215 -8.72 -10.69 11.40
N TYR A 216 -8.66 -10.77 10.07
CA TYR A 216 -8.65 -9.62 9.17
C TYR A 216 -10.03 -9.43 8.54
N LYS A 217 -10.97 -8.91 9.32
CA LYS A 217 -12.37 -8.79 8.91
C LYS A 217 -12.60 -7.96 7.66
N VAL A 218 -11.67 -7.07 7.30
CA VAL A 218 -11.71 -6.31 6.05
C VAL A 218 -11.75 -7.21 4.80
N LEU A 219 -11.20 -8.44 4.88
CA LEU A 219 -11.23 -9.40 3.78
C LEU A 219 -12.65 -9.88 3.45
N ASN A 220 -13.59 -9.84 4.41
CA ASN A 220 -14.99 -10.18 4.16
C ASN A 220 -15.67 -9.21 3.16
N ASN A 221 -15.04 -8.08 2.84
CA ASN A 221 -15.48 -7.22 1.74
C ASN A 221 -15.25 -7.87 0.38
N PHE A 222 -14.21 -8.71 0.23
CA PHE A 222 -13.74 -9.27 -1.04
C PHE A 222 -13.89 -10.78 -1.17
N PHE A 223 -14.04 -11.48 -0.06
CA PHE A 223 -14.18 -12.94 0.00
C PHE A 223 -15.48 -13.32 0.72
N ASN A 224 -16.06 -14.45 0.30
CA ASN A 224 -17.17 -15.10 0.97
C ASN A 224 -16.69 -15.90 2.18
N SER A 225 -17.61 -16.33 3.04
CA SER A 225 -17.29 -17.08 4.27
C SER A 225 -16.69 -18.46 4.02
N ASP A 226 -16.95 -19.04 2.85
CA ASP A 226 -16.33 -20.28 2.36
C ASP A 226 -14.92 -20.05 1.76
N GLY A 227 -14.49 -18.79 1.69
CA GLY A 227 -13.20 -18.37 1.18
C GLY A 227 -13.14 -18.16 -0.33
N GLU A 228 -14.25 -18.34 -1.05
CA GLU A 228 -14.31 -18.01 -2.47
C GLU A 228 -14.29 -16.48 -2.67
N PRO A 229 -13.59 -15.97 -3.70
CA PRO A 229 -13.60 -14.54 -3.98
C PRO A 229 -14.97 -14.08 -4.51
N LYS A 230 -15.37 -12.86 -4.14
CA LYS A 230 -16.56 -12.22 -4.71
C LYS A 230 -16.29 -11.77 -6.14
N ASP A 231 -17.27 -11.95 -7.01
CA ASP A 231 -17.21 -11.44 -8.37
C ASP A 231 -17.36 -9.90 -8.41
N ILE A 232 -16.98 -9.31 -9.54
CA ILE A 232 -16.99 -7.85 -9.74
C ILE A 232 -18.39 -7.25 -9.58
N TYR A 233 -19.44 -7.94 -10.04
CA TYR A 233 -20.80 -7.39 -9.97
C TYR A 233 -21.29 -7.36 -8.52
N THR A 234 -20.99 -8.40 -7.75
CA THR A 234 -21.23 -8.43 -6.30
C THR A 234 -20.46 -7.32 -5.59
N LEU A 235 -19.19 -7.07 -5.93
CA LEU A 235 -18.42 -5.95 -5.37
C LEU A 235 -19.06 -4.61 -5.74
N TYR A 236 -19.48 -4.41 -6.98
CA TYR A 236 -20.17 -3.22 -7.44
C TYR A 236 -21.46 -2.95 -6.66
N LYS A 237 -22.29 -3.97 -6.41
CA LYS A 237 -23.52 -3.82 -5.63
C LYS A 237 -23.29 -3.49 -4.15
N ASN A 238 -22.13 -3.88 -3.59
CA ASN A 238 -21.74 -3.56 -2.21
C ASN A 238 -21.05 -2.18 -2.08
N ARG A 239 -20.80 -1.49 -3.20
CA ARG A 239 -20.22 -0.16 -3.22
C ARG A 239 -21.21 0.89 -2.70
N ASN A 240 -20.73 1.81 -1.88
CA ASN A 240 -21.50 2.95 -1.36
C ASN A 240 -20.62 4.21 -1.23
N ASN A 241 -21.19 5.30 -0.71
CA ASN A 241 -20.48 6.58 -0.59
C ASN A 241 -19.26 6.51 0.35
N GLU A 242 -19.26 5.63 1.35
CA GLU A 242 -18.16 5.51 2.32
C GLU A 242 -16.99 4.70 1.77
N ASN A 243 -17.27 3.64 1.01
CA ASN A 243 -16.26 2.67 0.59
C ASN A 243 -15.83 2.82 -0.88
N HIS A 244 -16.43 3.74 -1.63
CA HIS A 244 -16.29 3.79 -3.09
C HIS A 244 -14.83 3.89 -3.57
N VAL A 245 -13.97 4.66 -2.90
CA VAL A 245 -12.57 4.82 -3.31
C VAL A 245 -11.83 3.47 -3.29
N LEU A 246 -12.07 2.68 -2.24
CA LEU A 246 -11.50 1.34 -2.11
C LEU A 246 -12.07 0.41 -3.18
N TYR A 247 -13.40 0.34 -3.30
CA TYR A 247 -14.08 -0.57 -4.20
C TYR A 247 -13.77 -0.27 -5.67
N ASP A 248 -13.77 1.00 -6.08
CA ASP A 248 -13.43 1.43 -7.43
C ASP A 248 -12.01 1.00 -7.80
N ARG A 249 -11.05 1.23 -6.90
CA ARG A 249 -9.66 0.83 -7.13
C ARG A 249 -9.50 -0.69 -7.15
N PHE A 250 -10.18 -1.41 -6.26
CA PHE A 250 -10.13 -2.87 -6.21
C PHE A 250 -10.74 -3.50 -7.47
N ILE A 251 -11.95 -3.06 -7.87
CA ILE A 251 -12.63 -3.55 -9.07
C ILE A 251 -11.81 -3.25 -10.32
N THR A 252 -11.24 -2.04 -10.44
CA THR A 252 -10.38 -1.69 -11.58
C THR A 252 -9.21 -2.65 -11.72
N ASN A 253 -8.50 -2.94 -10.61
CA ASN A 253 -7.37 -3.86 -10.66
C ASN A 253 -7.81 -5.31 -10.87
N LEU A 254 -8.99 -5.71 -10.38
CA LEU A 254 -9.56 -7.02 -10.64
C LEU A 254 -9.90 -7.21 -12.12
N LEU A 255 -10.52 -6.21 -12.76
CA LEU A 255 -10.75 -6.21 -14.22
C LEU A 255 -9.46 -6.41 -15.00
N ILE A 256 -8.39 -5.71 -14.62
CA ILE A 256 -7.08 -5.81 -15.27
C ILE A 256 -6.42 -7.18 -15.01
N ALA A 257 -6.62 -7.76 -13.83
CA ALA A 257 -6.04 -9.06 -13.49
C ALA A 257 -6.76 -10.25 -14.14
N MET A 258 -8.04 -10.10 -14.49
CA MET A 258 -8.84 -11.16 -15.10
C MET A 258 -8.32 -11.59 -16.48
N THR A 259 -8.51 -12.86 -16.80
CA THR A 259 -8.12 -13.47 -18.08
C THR A 259 -9.29 -13.71 -19.03
N ASN A 260 -10.53 -13.73 -18.51
CA ASN A 260 -11.76 -13.88 -19.29
C ASN A 260 -12.76 -12.77 -18.94
N ASN A 261 -13.23 -12.05 -19.97
CA ASN A 261 -14.17 -10.93 -19.86
C ASN A 261 -15.65 -11.33 -20.10
N ASP A 262 -15.94 -12.54 -20.58
CA ASP A 262 -17.26 -12.94 -21.09
C ASP A 262 -18.39 -12.65 -20.10
N VAL A 263 -18.18 -12.96 -18.82
CA VAL A 263 -19.18 -12.73 -17.77
C VAL A 263 -19.44 -11.24 -17.58
N ILE A 264 -18.39 -10.42 -17.57
CA ILE A 264 -18.50 -8.97 -17.39
C ILE A 264 -19.19 -8.35 -18.60
N VAL A 265 -18.82 -8.74 -19.82
CA VAL A 265 -19.42 -8.26 -21.06
C VAL A 265 -20.92 -8.55 -21.08
N LYS A 266 -21.33 -9.79 -20.75
CA LYS A 266 -22.75 -10.16 -20.68
C LYS A 266 -23.53 -9.31 -19.66
N ILE A 267 -22.93 -9.01 -18.51
CA ILE A 267 -23.59 -8.16 -17.51
C ILE A 267 -23.70 -6.72 -18.04
N MET A 268 -22.66 -6.18 -18.69
CA MET A 268 -22.70 -4.84 -19.30
C MET A 268 -23.74 -4.72 -20.42
N GLU A 269 -24.07 -5.82 -21.11
CA GLU A 269 -25.15 -5.85 -22.11
C GLU A 269 -26.54 -5.76 -21.48
N CYS A 270 -26.70 -6.24 -20.24
CA CYS A 270 -28.00 -6.30 -19.55
C CYS A 270 -28.21 -5.18 -18.52
N ASP A 271 -27.14 -4.62 -17.95
CA ASP A 271 -27.18 -3.59 -16.90
C ASP A 271 -26.42 -2.34 -17.36
N GLN A 272 -27.17 -1.35 -17.83
CA GLN A 272 -26.63 -0.09 -18.34
C GLN A 272 -25.90 0.73 -17.24
N GLN A 273 -26.36 0.68 -15.99
CA GLN A 273 -25.71 1.41 -14.90
C GLN A 273 -24.35 0.79 -14.57
N PHE A 274 -24.28 -0.54 -14.57
CA PHE A 274 -23.02 -1.25 -14.40
C PHE A 274 -22.07 -0.98 -15.56
N ARG A 275 -22.58 -0.95 -16.81
CA ARG A 275 -21.79 -0.58 -17.98
C ARG A 275 -21.15 0.80 -17.82
N GLU A 276 -21.95 1.83 -17.56
CA GLU A 276 -21.47 3.21 -17.38
C GLU A 276 -20.45 3.32 -16.25
N TYR A 277 -20.66 2.56 -15.17
CA TYR A 277 -19.72 2.47 -14.07
C TYR A 277 -18.36 1.90 -14.51
N ILE A 278 -18.33 0.76 -15.20
CA ILE A 278 -17.09 0.14 -15.70
C ILE A 278 -16.38 1.08 -16.69
N GLU A 279 -17.13 1.73 -17.58
CA GLU A 279 -16.60 2.73 -18.51
C GLU A 279 -15.93 3.90 -17.78
N GLY A 280 -16.55 4.38 -16.69
CA GLY A 280 -15.99 5.41 -15.83
C GLY A 280 -14.71 4.97 -15.09
N LEU A 281 -14.65 3.73 -14.62
CA LEU A 281 -13.43 3.18 -14.01
C LEU A 281 -12.28 3.09 -15.01
N ILE A 282 -12.55 2.60 -16.21
CA ILE A 282 -11.57 2.52 -17.30
C ILE A 282 -11.03 3.91 -17.65
N TYR A 283 -11.92 4.90 -17.80
CA TYR A 283 -11.52 6.27 -18.09
C TYR A 283 -10.56 6.82 -17.03
N LYS A 284 -10.93 6.71 -15.75
CA LYS A 284 -10.08 7.15 -14.63
C LYS A 284 -8.72 6.45 -14.60
N TYR A 285 -8.69 5.16 -14.92
CA TYR A 285 -7.43 4.42 -15.01
C TYR A 285 -6.53 4.97 -16.13
N ILE A 286 -7.09 5.27 -17.30
CA ILE A 286 -6.33 5.83 -18.42
C ILE A 286 -5.80 7.23 -18.09
N GLU A 287 -6.60 8.10 -17.46
CA GLU A 287 -6.14 9.42 -17.00
C GLU A 287 -4.95 9.32 -16.05
N LYS A 288 -5.05 8.41 -15.09
CA LYS A 288 -3.99 8.09 -14.13
C LYS A 288 -2.72 7.58 -14.84
N ALA A 289 -2.86 6.70 -15.83
CA ALA A 289 -1.74 6.21 -16.63
C ALA A 289 -1.04 7.35 -17.40
N ILE A 290 -1.82 8.22 -18.05
CA ILE A 290 -1.30 9.43 -18.73
C ILE A 290 -0.55 10.33 -17.75
N LYS A 291 -1.12 10.55 -16.55
CA LYS A 291 -0.50 11.36 -15.49
C LYS A 291 0.87 10.79 -15.10
N PHE A 292 0.99 9.46 -14.95
CA PHE A 292 2.28 8.82 -14.69
C PHE A 292 3.26 9.01 -15.85
N ILE A 293 2.84 8.75 -17.09
CA ILE A 293 3.70 8.90 -18.28
C ILE A 293 4.28 10.31 -18.36
N LYS A 294 3.44 11.34 -18.18
CA LYS A 294 3.85 12.75 -18.25
C LYS A 294 4.77 13.19 -17.11
N ASN A 295 4.69 12.54 -15.95
CA ASN A 295 5.36 12.98 -14.72
C ASN A 295 6.35 11.95 -14.16
N LYS A 296 6.69 10.91 -14.93
CA LYS A 296 7.52 9.78 -14.50
C LYS A 296 8.85 10.25 -13.89
N ASP A 297 9.48 11.26 -14.49
CA ASP A 297 10.78 11.76 -14.01
C ASP A 297 10.69 12.42 -12.63
N ASN A 298 9.54 12.97 -12.23
CA ASN A 298 9.36 13.53 -10.89
C ASN A 298 9.43 12.44 -9.81
N CYS A 299 9.11 11.18 -10.16
CA CYS A 299 9.23 10.05 -9.24
C CYS A 299 10.68 9.67 -8.93
N LYS A 300 11.68 10.16 -9.70
CA LYS A 300 13.11 9.89 -9.46
C LYS A 300 13.62 10.43 -8.11
N ILE A 301 12.89 11.37 -7.52
CA ILE A 301 13.16 11.87 -6.15
C ILE A 301 12.96 10.76 -5.10
N ILE A 302 12.08 9.79 -5.37
CA ILE A 302 11.77 8.66 -4.47
C ILE A 302 12.44 7.37 -4.94
N ILE A 303 12.33 7.06 -6.23
CA ILE A 303 12.89 5.86 -6.87
C ILE A 303 13.94 6.31 -7.88
N SER A 304 15.20 6.37 -7.45
CA SER A 304 16.30 6.85 -8.29
C SER A 304 16.62 5.93 -9.48
N GLU A 305 16.27 4.65 -9.39
CA GLU A 305 16.54 3.68 -10.45
C GLU A 305 15.51 3.81 -11.59
N GLU A 306 15.98 4.31 -12.74
CA GLU A 306 15.14 4.46 -13.92
C GLU A 306 14.57 3.13 -14.44
N GLU A 307 15.27 2.02 -14.25
CA GLU A 307 14.80 0.68 -14.60
C GLU A 307 13.47 0.34 -13.91
N ILE A 308 13.33 0.65 -12.62
CA ILE A 308 12.11 0.37 -11.84
C ILE A 308 10.93 1.19 -12.37
N LEU A 309 11.14 2.47 -12.67
CA LEU A 309 10.09 3.32 -13.25
C LEU A 309 9.69 2.86 -14.65
N ASN A 310 10.64 2.38 -15.45
CA ASN A 310 10.39 1.81 -16.77
C ASN A 310 9.65 0.47 -16.70
N ASP A 311 9.96 -0.37 -15.72
CA ASP A 311 9.19 -1.60 -15.46
C ASP A 311 7.75 -1.28 -15.06
N ASN A 312 7.55 -0.27 -14.22
CA ASN A 312 6.20 0.18 -13.87
C ASN A 312 5.43 0.68 -15.11
N LEU A 313 6.08 1.47 -15.96
CA LEU A 313 5.51 1.91 -17.23
C LEU A 313 5.12 0.73 -18.12
N ARG A 314 5.99 -0.27 -18.27
CA ARG A 314 5.69 -1.49 -19.05
C ARG A 314 4.48 -2.23 -18.47
N MET A 315 4.33 -2.26 -17.14
CA MET A 315 3.15 -2.86 -16.51
C MET A 315 1.87 -2.08 -16.82
N ILE A 316 1.90 -0.75 -16.68
CA ILE A 316 0.77 0.13 -17.04
C ILE A 316 0.37 -0.08 -18.50
N MET A 317 1.33 -0.16 -19.43
CA MET A 317 1.04 -0.42 -20.85
C MET A 317 0.39 -1.79 -21.06
N LYS A 318 0.83 -2.84 -20.35
CA LYS A 318 0.18 -4.16 -20.38
C LYS A 318 -1.26 -4.09 -19.86
N SER A 319 -1.49 -3.35 -18.77
CA SER A 319 -2.83 -3.13 -18.21
C SER A 319 -3.75 -2.40 -19.21
N ILE A 320 -3.25 -1.38 -19.90
CA ILE A 320 -3.98 -0.68 -20.97
C ILE A 320 -4.37 -1.63 -22.11
N VAL A 321 -3.47 -2.51 -22.55
CA VAL A 321 -3.77 -3.50 -23.59
C VAL A 321 -4.94 -4.40 -23.18
N LYS A 322 -4.97 -4.85 -21.92
CA LYS A 322 -6.07 -5.67 -21.39
C LYS A 322 -7.39 -4.91 -21.33
N ILE A 323 -7.36 -3.65 -20.90
CA ILE A 323 -8.52 -2.76 -20.88
C ILE A 323 -9.06 -2.52 -22.30
N ASN A 324 -8.17 -2.30 -23.27
CA ASN A 324 -8.57 -2.12 -24.67
C ASN A 324 -9.24 -3.38 -25.23
N LYS A 325 -8.73 -4.56 -24.87
CA LYS A 325 -9.38 -5.84 -25.22
C LYS A 325 -10.81 -5.91 -24.68
N LEU A 326 -11.02 -5.64 -23.38
CA LEU A 326 -12.36 -5.60 -22.76
C LEU A 326 -13.28 -4.58 -23.45
N THR A 327 -12.75 -3.40 -23.76
CA THR A 327 -13.48 -2.33 -24.44
C THR A 327 -13.97 -2.75 -25.82
N ASN A 328 -13.11 -3.41 -26.60
CA ASN A 328 -13.44 -3.90 -27.93
C ASN A 328 -14.48 -5.02 -27.88
N GLU A 329 -14.33 -5.98 -26.96
CA GLU A 329 -15.26 -7.10 -26.78
C GLU A 329 -16.66 -6.63 -26.32
N SER A 330 -16.71 -5.62 -25.44
CA SER A 330 -17.98 -5.02 -24.95
C SER A 330 -18.59 -3.98 -25.90
N LYS A 331 -17.94 -3.67 -27.02
CA LYS A 331 -18.32 -2.59 -27.95
C LYS A 331 -18.53 -1.25 -27.24
N THR A 332 -17.75 -1.01 -26.20
CA THR A 332 -17.85 0.18 -25.35
C THR A 332 -17.26 1.39 -26.06
N LYS A 333 -17.97 2.53 -25.98
CA LYS A 333 -17.52 3.80 -26.56
C LYS A 333 -16.79 4.61 -25.51
N ILE A 334 -15.48 4.39 -25.37
CA ILE A 334 -14.67 5.27 -24.53
C ILE A 334 -14.44 6.58 -25.28
N LYS A 335 -14.94 7.70 -24.73
CA LYS A 335 -14.51 9.04 -25.16
C LYS A 335 -13.16 9.36 -24.52
N THR A 336 -12.09 8.73 -24.97
CA THR A 336 -10.73 8.94 -24.42
C THR A 336 -9.98 10.04 -25.16
N PRO A 337 -9.10 10.80 -24.50
CA PRO A 337 -7.93 11.39 -25.16
C PRO A 337 -7.01 10.24 -25.56
N MET A 338 -6.59 10.17 -26.84
CA MET A 338 -5.71 9.12 -27.34
C MET A 338 -4.40 9.06 -26.54
N VAL A 339 -4.02 7.86 -26.11
CA VAL A 339 -2.64 7.54 -25.68
C VAL A 339 -2.03 6.72 -26.80
N PHE A 340 -0.99 7.29 -27.42
CA PHE A 340 -0.20 6.67 -28.49
C PHE A 340 0.73 5.58 -27.96
#